data_AF-A0A6S7KBQ3-F1
#
_entry.id   AF-A0A6S7KBQ3-F1
#
_cell.length_a   1.000
_cell.length_b   1.000
_cell.length_c   1.000
_cell.angle_alpha   90.00
_cell.angle_beta   90.00
_cell.angle_gamma   90.00
#
_symmetry.space_group_name_H-M   'P 1'
#
loop_
_entity.id
_entity.type
_entity.pdbx_description
1 polymer ?
#
loop_
_entity_poly.entity_id
_entity_poly.type
_entity_poly.pdbx_seq_one_letter_code
_entity_poly.pdbx_strand_id
1 'polypeptide(L)'
;MSILQDRLLRVSNAVIISLNTLLDCREKRSIPDYKSVISNLIDCIALIGHVHKELSFKGRDQIRPSLTNKFKPACSRNNKIKKSLFGDDLSKVLQDLRATSKVVNNFLTHMPNRDTYA
;
A
#
# COMPACT_ATOMS: atom_id res chain seq x y z
N MET A 1 8.73 -13.70 -12.88
CA MET A 1 8.67 -13.37 -11.44
C MET A 1 7.94 -12.04 -11.28
N SER A 2 7.04 -11.85 -10.30
CA SER A 2 6.32 -10.57 -10.20
C SER A 2 7.25 -9.44 -9.73
N ILE A 3 7.04 -8.20 -10.20
CA ILE A 3 7.88 -7.03 -9.85
C ILE A 3 7.99 -6.85 -8.32
N LEU A 4 6.93 -7.15 -7.58
CA LEU A 4 6.93 -7.08 -6.12
C LEU A 4 7.82 -8.15 -5.48
N GLN A 5 7.82 -9.37 -6.02
CA GLN A 5 8.71 -10.44 -5.56
C GLN A 5 10.18 -10.13 -5.87
N ASP A 6 10.48 -9.58 -7.04
CA ASP A 6 11.84 -9.15 -7.40
C ASP A 6 12.35 -8.05 -6.45
N ARG A 7 11.52 -7.04 -6.18
CA ARG A 7 11.85 -5.99 -5.20
C ARG A 7 12.07 -6.55 -3.80
N LEU A 8 11.19 -7.46 -3.35
CA LEU A 8 11.34 -8.09 -2.05
C LEU A 8 12.65 -8.90 -1.96
N LEU A 9 12.97 -9.66 -3.00
CA LEU A 9 14.21 -10.44 -3.07
C LEU A 9 15.45 -9.54 -2.98
N ARG A 10 15.48 -8.43 -3.73
CA ARG A 10 16.57 -7.45 -3.68
C ARG A 10 16.75 -6.85 -2.29
N VAL A 11 15.64 -6.49 -1.63
CA VAL A 11 15.71 -5.94 -0.27
C VAL A 11 16.20 -6.99 0.73
N SER A 12 15.70 -8.22 0.66
CA SER A 12 16.22 -9.32 1.49
C SER A 12 17.72 -9.51 1.31
N ASN A 13 18.21 -9.46 0.08
CA ASN A 13 19.64 -9.55 -0.20
C ASN A 13 20.43 -8.37 0.39
N ALA A 14 19.92 -7.13 0.28
CA ALA A 14 20.56 -5.95 0.86
C ALA A 14 20.64 -6.00 2.40
N VAL A 15 19.60 -6.52 3.06
CA VAL A 15 19.61 -6.78 4.51
C VAL A 15 20.66 -7.81 4.87
N ILE A 16 20.73 -8.93 4.13
CA ILE A 16 21.73 -9.98 4.35
C ILE A 16 23.15 -9.42 4.21
N ILE A 17 23.42 -8.62 3.17
CA ILE A 17 24.72 -7.96 2.97
C ILE A 17 25.06 -7.04 4.14
N SER A 18 24.09 -6.27 4.63
CA SER A 18 24.27 -5.38 5.78
C SER A 18 24.60 -6.17 7.06
N LEU A 19 23.93 -7.31 7.28
CA LEU A 19 24.21 -8.22 8.40
C LEU A 19 25.59 -8.86 8.27
N ASN A 20 25.96 -9.36 7.08
CA ASN A 20 27.27 -9.94 6.84
C ASN A 20 28.39 -8.92 7.08
N THR A 21 28.19 -7.65 6.68
CA THR A 21 29.15 -6.57 6.94
C THR A 21 29.39 -6.39 8.45
N LEU A 22 28.31 -6.43 9.25
CA LEU A 22 28.42 -6.33 10.72
C LEU A 22 29.11 -7.57 11.34
N LEU A 23 28.82 -8.77 10.82
CA LEU A 23 29.46 -10.00 11.28
C LEU A 23 30.96 -10.02 10.97
N ASP A 24 31.35 -9.63 9.75
CA ASP A 24 32.74 -9.50 9.32
C ASP A 24 33.52 -8.52 10.21
N CYS A 25 32.93 -7.36 10.51
CA CYS A 25 33.55 -6.38 11.41
C CYS A 25 33.72 -6.95 12.82
N ARG A 26 32.73 -7.70 13.32
CA ARG A 26 32.81 -8.35 14.63
C ARG A 26 33.94 -9.38 14.69
N GLU A 27 34.06 -10.23 13.68
CA GLU A 27 35.10 -11.26 13.61
C GLU A 27 36.50 -10.64 13.53
N LYS A 28 36.66 -9.63 12.66
CA LYS A 28 37.92 -8.91 12.44
C LYS A 28 38.24 -7.90 13.56
N ARG A 29 37.36 -7.75 14.57
CA ARG A 29 37.41 -6.71 15.62
C ARG A 29 37.60 -5.30 15.04
N SER A 30 37.05 -5.03 13.87
CA SER A 30 37.07 -3.72 13.22
C SER A 30 35.79 -2.94 13.54
N ILE A 31 35.87 -1.62 13.45
CA ILE A 31 34.73 -0.73 13.69
C ILE A 31 33.89 -0.67 12.41
N PRO A 32 32.61 -1.07 12.44
CA PRO A 32 31.73 -0.92 11.29
C PRO A 32 31.48 0.54 10.94
N ASP A 33 31.28 0.85 9.66
CA ASP A 33 30.67 2.12 9.25
C ASP A 33 29.17 2.09 9.56
N TYR A 34 28.84 2.44 10.81
CA TYR A 34 27.46 2.47 11.29
C TYR A 34 26.58 3.42 10.48
N LYS A 35 27.12 4.52 9.94
CA LYS A 35 26.32 5.48 9.18
C LYS A 35 25.81 4.84 7.88
N SER A 36 26.70 4.19 7.15
CA SER A 36 26.35 3.48 5.91
C SER A 36 25.41 2.31 6.18
N VAL A 37 25.70 1.48 7.19
CA VAL A 37 24.86 0.33 7.53
C VAL A 37 23.45 0.76 7.95
N ILE A 38 23.33 1.78 8.81
CA ILE A 38 22.03 2.29 9.24
C ILE A 38 21.26 2.88 8.05
N SER A 39 21.93 3.66 7.18
CA SER A 39 21.28 4.21 5.98
C SER A 39 20.72 3.11 5.07
N ASN A 40 21.53 2.08 4.79
CA ASN A 40 21.09 0.94 3.98
C ASN A 40 19.90 0.20 4.60
N LEU A 41 19.89 0.02 5.92
CA LEU A 41 18.78 -0.63 6.62
C LEU A 41 17.51 0.23 6.59
N ILE A 42 17.61 1.55 6.73
CA ILE A 42 16.49 2.48 6.59
C ILE A 42 15.90 2.39 5.17
N ASP A 43 16.74 2.37 4.14
CA ASP A 43 16.30 2.22 2.76
C ASP A 43 15.60 0.87 2.54
N CYS A 44 16.13 -0.21 3.13
CA CYS A 44 15.49 -1.53 3.11
C CYS A 44 14.08 -1.48 3.74
N ILE A 45 13.93 -0.81 4.89
CA ILE A 45 12.63 -0.65 5.57
C ILE A 45 11.66 0.15 4.69
N ALA A 46 12.11 1.25 4.09
CA ALA A 46 11.29 2.07 3.19
C ALA A 46 10.79 1.25 1.99
N LEU A 47 11.67 0.44 1.38
CA LEU A 47 11.33 -0.43 0.26
C LEU A 47 10.35 -1.55 0.67
N ILE A 48 10.53 -2.18 1.83
CA ILE A 48 9.57 -3.16 2.37
C ILE A 48 8.21 -2.51 2.59
N GLY A 49 8.18 -1.30 3.16
CA GLY A 49 6.95 -0.53 3.34
C GLY A 49 6.23 -0.25 2.01
N HIS A 50 6.99 0.11 0.97
CA HIS A 50 6.46 0.30 -0.37
C HIS A 50 5.90 -1.01 -0.95
N VAL A 51 6.62 -2.13 -0.84
CA VAL A 51 6.15 -3.45 -1.31
C VAL A 51 4.87 -3.85 -0.58
N HIS A 52 4.81 -3.66 0.74
CA HIS A 52 3.63 -3.93 1.55
C HIS A 52 2.42 -3.11 1.09
N LYS A 53 2.61 -1.80 0.85
CA LYS A 53 1.58 -0.91 0.31
C LYS A 53 1.04 -1.40 -1.04
N GLU A 54 1.91 -1.72 -1.98
CA GLU A 54 1.49 -2.22 -3.29
C GLU A 54 0.82 -3.59 -3.21
N LEU A 55 1.25 -4.47 -2.31
CA LEU A 55 0.60 -5.76 -2.10
C LEU A 55 -0.82 -5.58 -1.56
N SER A 56 -1.03 -4.64 -0.63
CA SER A 56 -2.37 -4.31 -0.13
C SER A 56 -3.28 -3.78 -1.24
N PHE A 57 -2.77 -2.89 -2.10
CA PHE A 57 -3.54 -2.44 -3.27
C PHE A 57 -3.83 -3.57 -4.26
N LYS A 58 -2.87 -4.47 -4.51
CA LYS A 58 -3.11 -5.63 -5.36
C LYS A 58 -4.23 -6.52 -4.81
N GLY A 59 -4.27 -6.72 -3.48
CA GLY A 59 -5.39 -7.44 -2.83
C GLY A 59 -6.73 -6.72 -3.00
N ARG A 60 -6.74 -5.38 -2.85
CA ARG A 60 -7.95 -4.57 -3.12
C ARG A 60 -8.40 -4.66 -4.58
N ASP A 61 -7.46 -4.63 -5.53
CA ASP A 61 -7.72 -4.72 -6.97
C ASP A 61 -8.31 -6.09 -7.33
N GLN A 62 -7.87 -7.17 -6.67
CA GLN A 62 -8.42 -8.53 -6.84
C GLN A 62 -9.85 -8.68 -6.33
N ILE A 63 -10.20 -8.00 -5.21
CA ILE A 63 -11.54 -8.07 -4.61
C ILE A 63 -12.54 -7.13 -5.30
N ARG A 64 -12.05 -6.00 -5.83
CA ARG A 64 -12.86 -4.95 -6.48
C ARG A 64 -13.91 -5.48 -7.49
N PRO A 65 -13.62 -6.44 -8.39
CA PRO A 65 -14.63 -6.93 -9.35
C PRO A 65 -15.81 -7.65 -8.68
N SER A 66 -15.61 -8.27 -7.52
CA SER A 66 -16.65 -8.98 -6.77
C SER A 66 -17.54 -8.05 -5.93
N LEU A 67 -17.19 -6.77 -5.82
CA LEU A 67 -17.95 -5.79 -5.04
C LEU A 67 -19.03 -5.09 -5.88
N THR A 68 -20.18 -4.82 -5.26
CA THR A 68 -21.20 -3.94 -5.83
C THR A 68 -20.61 -2.55 -6.13
N ASN A 69 -21.08 -1.87 -7.18
CA ASN A 69 -20.57 -0.55 -7.60
C ASN A 69 -20.45 0.47 -6.43
N LYS A 70 -21.41 0.48 -5.50
CA LYS A 70 -21.41 1.34 -4.30
C LYS A 70 -20.24 1.10 -3.32
N PHE A 71 -19.61 -0.07 -3.37
CA PHE A 71 -18.49 -0.44 -2.48
C PHE A 71 -17.15 -0.50 -3.20
N LYS A 72 -17.11 -0.46 -4.54
CA LYS A 72 -15.87 -0.35 -5.31
C LYS A 72 -14.94 0.80 -4.87
N PRO A 73 -15.44 1.96 -4.41
CA PRO A 73 -14.56 3.02 -3.89
C PRO A 73 -13.74 2.60 -2.66
N ALA A 74 -14.14 1.55 -1.90
CA ALA A 74 -13.34 0.98 -0.81
C ALA A 74 -11.97 0.49 -1.27
N CYS A 75 -11.88 0.02 -2.53
CA CYS A 75 -10.65 -0.47 -3.13
C CYS A 75 -9.79 0.64 -3.75
N SER A 76 -10.21 1.91 -3.67
CA SER A 76 -9.46 3.03 -4.25
C SER A 76 -8.04 3.13 -3.70
N ARG A 77 -7.08 3.49 -4.56
CA ARG A 77 -5.70 3.75 -4.15
C ARG A 77 -5.54 5.02 -3.31
N ASN A 78 -6.55 5.91 -3.32
CA ASN A 78 -6.60 7.08 -2.43
C ASN A 78 -6.86 6.69 -0.97
N ASN A 79 -7.40 5.50 -0.72
CA ASN A 79 -7.63 5.05 0.65
C ASN A 79 -6.30 4.64 1.29
N LYS A 80 -6.03 5.20 2.47
CA LYS A 80 -4.85 4.86 3.26
C LYS A 80 -4.74 3.35 3.45
N ILE A 81 -3.52 2.83 3.36
CA ILE A 81 -3.23 1.45 3.78
C ILE A 81 -3.37 1.40 5.29
N LYS A 82 -4.05 0.37 5.78
CA LYS A 82 -4.27 0.11 7.20
C LYS A 82 -3.79 -1.32 7.49
N LYS A 83 -3.73 -1.69 8.76
CA LYS A 83 -3.32 -3.03 9.21
C LYS A 83 -4.10 -4.15 8.50
N SER A 84 -5.40 -3.94 8.33
CA SER A 84 -6.30 -4.80 7.55
C SER A 84 -6.63 -4.16 6.21
N LEU A 85 -7.03 -4.97 5.22
CA LEU A 85 -7.26 -4.52 3.84
C LEU A 85 -8.16 -3.29 3.72
N PHE A 86 -9.21 -3.20 4.56
CA PHE A 86 -10.13 -2.06 4.63
C PHE A 86 -10.06 -1.30 5.97
N GLY A 87 -9.14 -1.67 6.86
CA GLY A 87 -9.02 -1.10 8.20
C GLY A 87 -9.72 -1.89 9.30
N ASP A 88 -9.74 -1.26 10.47
CA ASP A 88 -10.14 -1.91 11.73
C ASP A 88 -11.66 -2.05 11.87
N ASP A 89 -12.42 -1.18 11.20
CA ASP A 89 -13.89 -1.22 11.19
C ASP A 89 -14.42 -1.19 9.75
N LEU A 90 -14.56 -2.38 9.17
CA LEU A 90 -15.17 -2.56 7.86
C LEU A 90 -16.63 -2.12 7.84
N SER A 91 -17.37 -2.32 8.93
CA SER A 91 -18.79 -1.97 9.01
C SER A 91 -18.97 -0.46 8.83
N LYS A 92 -18.20 0.34 9.57
CA LYS A 92 -18.19 1.79 9.44
C LYS A 92 -17.80 2.23 8.03
N VAL A 93 -16.75 1.66 7.45
CA VAL A 93 -16.33 1.97 6.06
C VAL A 93 -17.47 1.71 5.07
N LEU A 94 -18.18 0.59 5.21
CA LEU A 94 -19.31 0.27 4.33
C LEU A 94 -20.51 1.20 4.55
N GLN A 95 -20.77 1.63 5.79
CA GLN A 95 -21.81 2.61 6.10
C GLN A 95 -21.51 3.97 5.49
N ASP A 96 -20.28 4.47 5.64
CA ASP A 96 -19.82 5.74 5.09
C ASP A 96 -19.92 5.74 3.54
N LEU A 97 -19.52 4.64 2.90
CA LEU A 97 -19.64 4.47 1.45
C LEU A 97 -21.08 4.43 0.98
N ARG A 98 -21.97 3.80 1.76
CA ARG A 98 -23.41 3.77 1.46
C ARG A 98 -24.02 5.16 1.58
N ALA A 99 -23.67 5.92 2.62
CA ALA A 99 -24.13 7.30 2.79
C ALA A 99 -23.65 8.18 1.63
N THR A 100 -22.37 8.08 1.28
CA THR A 100 -21.76 8.82 0.15
C THR A 100 -22.45 8.48 -1.17
N SER A 101 -22.70 7.19 -1.44
CA SER A 101 -23.37 6.76 -2.67
C SER A 101 -24.80 7.29 -2.78
N LYS A 102 -25.53 7.36 -1.65
CA LYS A 102 -26.89 7.97 -1.61
C LYS A 102 -26.85 9.45 -1.97
N VAL A 103 -25.91 10.20 -1.39
CA VAL A 103 -25.74 11.63 -1.68
C VAL A 103 -25.45 11.84 -3.16
N VAL A 104 -24.46 11.13 -3.72
CA VAL A 104 -24.11 11.23 -5.15
C VAL A 104 -25.31 10.91 -6.05
N ASN A 105 -26.05 9.84 -5.76
CA ASN A 105 -27.23 9.51 -6.55
C ASN A 105 -28.30 10.59 -6.48
N ASN A 106 -28.60 11.14 -5.30
CA ASN A 106 -29.56 12.22 -5.15
C ASN A 106 -29.14 13.48 -5.92
N PHE A 107 -27.84 13.82 -5.90
CA PHE A 107 -27.28 14.92 -6.68
C PHE A 107 -27.40 14.68 -8.19
N LEU A 108 -27.10 13.47 -8.67
CA LEU A 108 -27.21 13.11 -10.08
C LEU A 108 -28.67 13.10 -10.57
N THR A 109 -29.62 12.68 -9.74
CA THR A 109 -31.06 12.68 -10.08
C THR A 109 -31.70 14.07 -10.05
N HIS A 110 -31.03 15.07 -9.45
CA HIS A 110 -31.53 16.44 -9.34
C HIS A 110 -30.73 17.45 -10.18
N MET A 111 -29.74 17.00 -10.94
CA MET A 111 -29.08 17.82 -11.97
C MET A 111 -29.95 17.87 -13.24
N PRO A 112 -30.37 19.05 -13.73
CA PRO A 112 -31.00 19.16 -15.04
C PRO A 112 -29.97 18.82 -16.13
N ASN A 113 -30.45 18.17 -17.19
CA ASN A 113 -29.66 17.60 -18.27
C ASN A 113 -28.69 18.64 -18.87
N ARG A 114 -27.36 18.45 -18.73
CA ARG A 114 -26.35 19.26 -19.41
C ARG A 114 -26.11 18.74 -20.83
N ASP A 115 -27.18 18.63 -21.61
CA ASP A 115 -27.10 18.52 -23.07
C ASP A 115 -27.39 19.91 -23.65
N THR A 116 -26.47 20.86 -23.49
CA THR A 116 -26.42 22.12 -24.26
C THR A 116 -25.08 22.78 -23.98
N TYR A 117 -24.05 22.42 -24.74
CA TYR A 117 -23.10 23.35 -25.37
C TYR A 117 -22.38 22.53 -26.46
N ALA A 118 -22.69 22.91 -27.71
CA ALA A 118 -22.10 22.42 -28.94
C ALA A 118 -20.61 22.78 -29.05
#